data_AF-A0A7U4QIY3-F1
#
_entry.id   AF-A0A7U4QIY3-F1
#
_cell.length_a   1.000
_cell.length_b   1.000
_cell.length_c   1.000
_cell.angle_alpha   90.00
_cell.angle_beta   90.00
_cell.angle_gamma   90.00
#
_symmetry.space_group_name_H-M   'P 1'
#
loop_
_entity.id
_entity.type
_entity.pdbx_description
1 polymer ?
#
loop_
_entity_poly.entity_id
_entity_poly.type
_entity_poly.pdbx_seq_one_letter_code
_entity_poly.pdbx_strand_id
1 'polypeptide(L)' 'MKTERYMDENTLIRKSIKVLIDTLGPVETVRFLNLPRKKRVESVKRHREWQKTLDKNKFFDEIFGK' A
#
# COMPACT_ATOMS: atom_id res chain seq x y z
N MET A 1 18.97 20.68 -6.03
CA MET A 1 18.12 19.80 -5.21
C MET A 1 18.41 20.09 -3.76
N LYS A 2 17.43 20.55 -2.97
CA LYS A 2 17.63 20.68 -1.51
C LYS A 2 17.78 19.27 -0.95
N THR A 3 18.91 18.98 -0.32
CA THR A 3 19.15 17.75 0.43
C THR A 3 18.26 17.80 1.67
N GLU A 4 17.05 17.24 1.58
CA GLU A 4 16.21 17.10 2.77
C GLU A 4 16.90 16.16 3.74
N ARG A 5 17.35 16.71 4.87
CA ARG A 5 17.90 15.95 5.97
C ARG A 5 16.74 15.27 6.68
N TYR A 6 16.57 13.97 6.44
CA TYR A 6 15.58 13.17 7.12
C TYR A 6 15.77 13.25 8.64
N MET A 7 14.65 13.11 9.35
CA MET A 7 14.66 12.96 10.81
C MET A 7 15.39 11.67 11.18
N ASP A 8 16.09 11.68 12.31
CA ASP A 8 16.63 10.47 12.92
C ASP A 8 15.52 9.40 13.08
N GLU A 9 15.85 8.15 12.76
CA GLU A 9 14.89 7.05 12.70
C GLU A 9 14.23 6.80 14.05
N ASN A 10 14.99 6.82 15.15
CA ASN A 10 14.46 6.62 16.49
C ASN A 10 13.48 7.74 16.86
N THR A 11 13.82 8.97 16.50
CA THR A 11 12.97 10.14 16.71
C THR A 11 11.67 10.03 15.92
N LEU A 12 11.75 9.62 14.65
CA LEU A 12 10.59 9.41 13.79
C LEU A 12 9.67 8.31 14.35
N ILE A 13 10.22 7.17 14.75
CA ILE A 13 9.47 6.05 15.31
C ILE A 13 8.72 6.49 16.57
N ARG A 14 9.41 7.14 17.52
CA ARG A 14 8.79 7.59 18.78
C ARG A 14 7.65 8.58 18.54
N LYS A 15 7.86 9.57 17.67
CA LYS A 15 6.82 10.54 17.31
C LYS A 15 5.63 9.87 16.64
N SER A 16 5.89 8.93 15.73
CA SER A 16 4.84 8.21 15.00
C SER A 16 3.98 7.37 15.94
N ILE A 17 4.60 6.61 16.85
CA ILE A 17 3.87 5.81 17.85
C ILE A 17 3.01 6.73 18.73
N LYS A 18 3.55 7.86 19.19
CA LYS A 18 2.79 8.81 19.99
C LYS A 18 1.55 9.31 19.25
N VAL A 19 1.70 9.78 18.01
CA VAL A 19 0.58 10.26 17.19
C VAL A 19 -0.46 9.15 16.97
N LEU A 20 -0.02 7.92 16.71
CA LEU A 20 -0.93 6.79 16.52
C LEU A 20 -1.72 6.48 17.79
N ILE A 21 -1.07 6.44 18.96
CA ILE A 21 -1.74 6.20 20.24
C ILE A 21 -2.73 7.32 20.54
N ASP A 22 -2.34 8.58 20.34
CA ASP A 22 -3.18 9.74 20.62
C ASP A 22 -4.42 9.78 19.69
N THR A 23 -4.29 9.28 18.46
CA THR A 23 -5.36 9.36 17.44
C THR A 23 -6.25 8.12 17.40
N LEU A 24 -5.66 6.93 17.47
CA LEU A 24 -6.34 5.63 17.29
C LEU A 24 -6.60 4.93 18.62
N GLY A 25 -5.93 5.35 19.69
CA GLY A 25 -5.86 4.59 20.94
C GLY A 25 -4.85 3.45 20.88
N PRO A 26 -4.47 2.90 22.04
CA PRO A 26 -3.42 1.89 22.15
C PRO A 26 -3.78 0.57 21.44
N VAL A 27 -5.05 0.14 21.51
CA VAL A 27 -5.50 -1.13 20.93
C VAL A 27 -5.41 -1.12 19.40
N GLU A 28 -5.99 -0.10 18.76
CA GLU A 28 -5.93 0.01 17.30
C GLU A 28 -4.52 0.34 16.79
N THR A 29 -3.70 1.05 17.58
CA THR A 29 -2.29 1.26 17.24
C THR A 29 -1.53 -0.07 17.18
N VAL A 30 -1.67 -0.93 18.19
CA VAL A 30 -1.02 -2.25 18.20
C VAL A 30 -1.54 -3.10 17.05
N ARG A 31 -2.85 -3.08 16.77
CA ARG A 31 -3.43 -3.78 15.61
C ARG A 31 -2.82 -3.29 14.30
N PHE A 32 -2.71 -1.97 14.10
CA PHE A 32 -2.12 -1.36 12.91
C PHE A 32 -0.66 -1.77 12.69
N LEU A 33 0.16 -1.71 13.75
CA LEU A 33 1.58 -2.09 13.67
C LEU A 33 1.76 -3.57 13.31
N ASN A 34 0.80 -4.41 13.67
CA ASN A 34 0.80 -5.85 13.38
C ASN A 34 -0.01 -6.23 12.13
N LEU A 35 -0.55 -5.26 11.38
CA LEU A 35 -1.28 -5.59 10.16
C LEU A 35 -0.35 -6.34 9.22
N PRO A 36 -0.74 -7.53 8.74
CA PRO A 36 0.08 -8.27 7.81
C PRO A 36 0.27 -7.42 6.57
N ARG A 37 1.52 -7.07 6.24
CA ARG A 37 1.82 -6.43 4.97
C ARG A 37 1.23 -7.32 3.88
N LYS A 38 0.37 -6.78 3.02
CA LYS A 38 -0.12 -7.51 1.84
C LYS A 38 1.12 -8.04 1.14
N LYS A 39 1.28 -9.37 1.13
CA LYS A 39 2.41 -10.01 0.46
C LYS A 39 2.39 -9.52 -0.97
N ARG A 40 3.56 -9.11 -1.49
CA ARG A 40 3.69 -8.78 -2.90
C ARG A 40 3.21 -10.00 -3.69
N VAL A 41 2.08 -9.86 -4.36
CA VAL A 41 1.66 -10.84 -5.37
C VAL A 41 2.67 -10.73 -6.50
N GLU A 42 3.23 -11.85 -6.94
CA GLU A 42 4.12 -11.89 -8.10
C GLU A 42 3.42 -11.22 -9.30
N SER A 43 4.17 -10.46 -10.11
CA SER A 43 3.63 -9.58 -11.14
C SER A 43 2.76 -10.32 -12.16
N VAL A 44 3.15 -11.52 -12.60
CA VAL A 44 2.36 -12.36 -13.52
C VAL A 44 1.09 -12.85 -12.84
N LYS A 45 1.15 -13.31 -11.58
CA LYS A 45 -0.05 -13.71 -10.85
C LYS A 45 -1.04 -12.55 -10.70
N ARG A 46 -0.56 -11.35 -10.37
CA ARG A 46 -1.38 -10.14 -10.28
C ARG A 46 -2.01 -9.78 -11.63
N HIS A 47 -1.23 -9.86 -12.71
CA HIS A 47 -1.72 -9.59 -14.05
C HIS A 47 -2.80 -10.59 -14.47
N ARG A 48 -2.64 -11.88 -14.16
CA ARG A 48 -3.67 -12.90 -14.43
C ARG A 48 -4.95 -12.67 -13.64
N GLU A 49 -4.84 -12.27 -12.37
CA GLU A 49 -6.00 -11.90 -11.56
C GLU A 49 -6.75 -10.71 -12.16
N TRP A 50 -6.03 -9.70 -12.63
CA TRP A 50 -6.62 -8.58 -13.37
C TRP A 50 -7.24 -9.01 -14.71
N GLN A 51 -6.59 -9.87 -15.50
CA GLN A 51 -7.15 -10.37 -16.76
C GLN A 51 -8.49 -11.11 -16.55
N LYS A 52 -8.64 -11.83 -15.43
CA LYS A 52 -9.89 -12.53 -15.10
C LYS A 52 -11.06 -11.59 -14.82
N THR A 53 -10.81 -10.32 -14.49
CA THR A 53 -11.88 -9.34 -14.25
C THR A 53 -12.37 -8.67 -15.53
N LEU A 54 -11.76 -8.95 -16.67
CA LEU A 54 -12.08 -8.32 -17.95
C LEU A 54 -12.95 -9.19 -18.82
N ASP A 55 -13.90 -8.56 -19.51
CA ASP A 55 -14.50 -9.15 -20.71
C ASP A 55 -13.54 -8.97 -21.88
N LYS A 56 -13.14 -10.09 -22.48
CA LYS A 56 -12.14 -10.11 -23.55
C LYS A 56 -12.58 -9.26 -24.75
N ASN A 57 -13.82 -9.42 -25.21
CA ASN A 57 -14.24 -8.76 -26.45
C ASN A 57 -14.33 -7.25 -26.22
N LYS A 58 -14.98 -6.84 -25.11
CA LYS A 58 -15.08 -5.43 -24.74
C LYS A 58 -13.71 -4.76 -24.57
N PHE A 59 -12.79 -5.43 -23.89
CA PHE A 59 -11.45 -4.88 -23.66
C PHE A 59 -10.66 -4.72 -24.97
N PHE A 60 -10.74 -5.71 -25.87
CA PHE A 60 -10.05 -5.62 -27.15
C PHE A 60 -10.68 -4.55 -28.05
N ASP A 61 -11.99 -4.39 -28.04
CA ASP A 61 -12.67 -3.32 -28.76
C ASP A 61 -12.29 -1.94 -28.21
N GLU A 62 -12.14 -1.78 -26.90
CA GLU A 62 -11.71 -0.50 -26.29
C GLU A 62 -10.26 -0.13 -26.63
N ILE A 63 -9.35 -1.12 -26.68
CA ILE A 63 -7.92 -0.88 -26.89
C ILE A 63 -7.54 -0.83 -28.38
N PHE A 64 -8.18 -1.67 -29.20
CA PHE A 64 -7.82 -1.84 -30.61
C PHE A 64 -8.92 -1.41 -31.58
N GLY A 65 -10.13 -1.18 -31.10
CA GLY A 65 -11.27 -0.76 -31.91
C GLY A 65 -11.26 0.74 -32.19
N LYS A 66 -10.35 1.16 -33.08
CA LYS A 66 -10.29 2.48 -33.75
C LYS A 66 -10.35 3.73 -32.87
#